data_AF-A0AAU8AQR7-F1
#
_entry.id   AF-A0AAU8AQR7-F1
#
_cell.length_a   1.000
_cell.length_b   1.000
_cell.length_c   1.000
_cell.angle_alpha   90.00
_cell.angle_beta   90.00
_cell.angle_gamma   90.00
#
_symmetry.space_group_name_H-M   'P 1'
#
loop_
_entity.id
_entity.type
_entity.pdbx_description
1 polymer ?
#
loop_
_entity_poly.entity_id
_entity_poly.type
_entity_poly.pdbx_seq_one_letter_code
_entity_poly.pdbx_strand_id
1 'polypeptide(L)'
;MALAVGTCAYAEGFETRVMQAMIRDIEFITQNSSLEYAGQDLPGVTVVSADALQQLFRSSETHVSAKQDDNSPARVSALYDRFANRIFLDDMNAVAGPAMLHELVHYLQAINDKEDMFVSHIVCLEAEAYDVQAIWQTENEIDLASRPQYGFVTTLFGICNDADFSWMDGAYGR
;
A
#
# COMPACT_ATOMS: atom_id res chain seq x y z
N MET A 1 5.50 -29.97 18.60
CA MET A 1 4.21 -29.27 18.50
C MET A 1 4.18 -28.67 17.09
N ALA A 2 3.49 -29.32 16.15
CA ALA A 2 3.46 -28.92 14.75
C ALA A 2 2.29 -27.95 14.54
N LEU A 3 2.58 -26.73 14.11
CA LEU A 3 1.58 -25.77 13.66
C LEU A 3 1.03 -26.28 12.33
N ALA A 4 -0.22 -26.76 12.35
CA ALA A 4 -0.96 -27.06 11.14
C ALA A 4 -1.25 -25.73 10.43
N VAL A 5 -0.46 -25.41 9.41
CA VAL A 5 -0.76 -24.33 8.48
C VAL A 5 -1.94 -24.82 7.64
N GLY A 6 -3.14 -24.42 8.04
CA GLY A 6 -4.35 -24.67 7.27
C GLY A 6 -4.27 -23.88 5.97
N THR A 7 -3.79 -24.52 4.90
CA THR A 7 -4.02 -24.04 3.54
C THR A 7 -5.52 -24.20 3.27
N CYS A 8 -6.29 -23.14 3.47
CA CYS A 8 -7.63 -23.05 2.89
C CYS A 8 -7.45 -23.14 1.38
N ALA A 9 -7.79 -24.29 0.79
CA ALA A 9 -7.90 -24.42 -0.65
C ALA A 9 -9.01 -23.46 -1.11
N TYR A 10 -8.62 -22.38 -1.78
CA TYR A 10 -9.58 -21.44 -2.35
C TYR A 10 -10.33 -22.13 -3.48
N ALA A 11 -11.65 -21.89 -3.54
CA ALA A 11 -12.48 -22.45 -4.61
C ALA A 11 -12.01 -21.93 -5.98
N GLU A 12 -11.94 -22.82 -6.97
CA GLU A 12 -11.69 -22.45 -8.37
C GLU A 12 -12.61 -21.28 -8.76
N GLY A 13 -12.02 -20.17 -9.23
CA GLY A 13 -12.73 -18.93 -9.59
C GLY A 13 -12.68 -17.79 -8.56
N PHE A 14 -12.14 -18.01 -7.36
CA PHE A 14 -11.76 -16.92 -6.46
C PHE A 14 -10.51 -16.19 -6.98
N GLU A 15 -9.45 -16.94 -7.29
CA GLU A 15 -8.21 -16.41 -7.86
C GLU A 15 -8.45 -15.62 -9.14
N THR A 16 -9.35 -16.10 -10.01
CA THR A 16 -9.73 -15.39 -11.24
C THR A 16 -10.38 -14.04 -10.95
N ARG A 17 -11.25 -13.95 -9.94
CA ARG A 17 -11.91 -12.69 -9.57
C ARG A 17 -10.94 -11.70 -8.94
N VAL A 18 -10.04 -12.18 -8.09
CA VAL A 18 -8.98 -11.37 -7.50
C VAL A 18 -8.07 -10.81 -8.61
N MET A 19 -7.63 -11.67 -9.54
CA MET A 19 -6.81 -11.26 -10.67
C MET A 19 -7.51 -10.22 -11.56
N GLN A 20 -8.79 -10.41 -11.87
CA GLN A 20 -9.56 -9.43 -12.63
C GLN A 20 -9.70 -8.09 -11.91
N ALA A 21 -9.91 -8.11 -10.58
CA ALA A 21 -9.94 -6.88 -9.78
C ALA A 21 -8.59 -6.16 -9.82
N MET A 22 -7.49 -6.87 -9.60
CA MET A 22 -6.14 -6.29 -9.64
C MET A 22 -5.81 -5.69 -11.01
N ILE A 23 -6.15 -6.38 -12.11
CA ILE A 23 -5.91 -5.86 -13.47
C ILE A 23 -6.69 -4.56 -13.70
N ARG A 24 -7.98 -4.54 -13.36
CA ARG A 24 -8.81 -3.33 -13.49
C ARG A 24 -8.27 -2.18 -12.65
N ASP A 25 -7.84 -2.45 -11.43
CA ASP A 25 -7.33 -1.44 -10.52
C ASP A 25 -5.94 -0.93 -10.98
N ILE A 26 -5.08 -1.80 -11.52
CA ILE A 26 -3.83 -1.40 -12.19
C ILE A 26 -4.11 -0.52 -13.40
N GLU A 27 -5.05 -0.89 -14.28
CA GLU A 27 -5.44 -0.06 -15.43
C GLU A 27 -5.88 1.33 -14.96
N PHE A 28 -6.70 1.40 -13.90
CA PHE A 28 -7.09 2.67 -13.30
C PHE A 28 -5.89 3.48 -12.79
N ILE A 29 -4.97 2.86 -12.04
CA ILE A 29 -3.79 3.54 -11.49
C ILE A 29 -2.91 4.09 -12.62
N THR A 30 -2.66 3.31 -13.67
CA THR A 30 -1.84 3.76 -14.83
C THR A 30 -2.47 4.91 -15.61
N GLN A 31 -3.80 5.07 -15.58
CA GLN A 31 -4.50 6.18 -16.22
C GLN A 31 -4.50 7.46 -15.37
N ASN A 32 -4.32 7.33 -14.05
CA ASN A 32 -4.45 8.42 -13.08
C ASN A 32 -3.15 8.73 -12.34
N SER A 33 -2.01 8.15 -12.76
CA SER A 33 -0.70 8.39 -12.16
C SER A 33 0.40 8.31 -13.23
N SER A 34 1.65 8.50 -12.80
CA SER A 34 2.84 8.32 -13.66
C SER A 34 3.40 6.90 -13.62
N LEU A 35 2.72 5.98 -12.93
CA LEU A 35 3.17 4.60 -12.76
C LEU A 35 2.81 3.76 -13.98
N GLU A 36 3.70 2.86 -14.37
CA GLU A 36 3.51 1.95 -15.49
C GLU A 36 3.46 0.49 -15.03
N TYR A 37 2.76 -0.35 -15.80
CA TYR A 37 2.76 -1.80 -15.62
C TYR A 37 3.24 -2.47 -16.91
N ALA A 38 4.35 -3.21 -16.83
CA ALA A 38 5.01 -3.81 -18.00
C ALA A 38 4.84 -5.35 -18.05
N GLY A 39 3.79 -5.87 -17.41
CA GLY A 39 3.46 -7.30 -17.43
C GLY A 39 4.28 -8.16 -16.47
N GLN A 40 4.85 -7.56 -15.42
CA GLN A 40 5.45 -8.28 -14.29
C GLN A 40 4.41 -9.17 -13.60
N ASP A 41 4.86 -10.19 -12.87
CA ASP A 41 3.94 -11.04 -12.12
C ASP A 41 3.13 -10.23 -11.08
N LEU A 42 1.81 -10.42 -11.08
CA LEU A 42 0.92 -9.79 -10.11
C LEU A 42 1.22 -10.29 -8.69
N PRO A 43 1.05 -9.44 -7.67
CA PRO A 43 1.25 -9.86 -6.30
C PRO A 43 0.24 -10.95 -5.90
N GLY A 44 0.69 -11.92 -5.11
CA GLY A 44 -0.21 -12.88 -4.49
C GLY A 44 -1.09 -12.18 -3.45
N VAL A 45 -2.33 -12.62 -3.25
CA VAL A 45 -3.23 -12.06 -2.24
C VAL A 45 -3.46 -13.07 -1.12
N THR A 46 -3.27 -12.66 0.13
CA THR A 46 -3.50 -13.50 1.31
C THR A 46 -4.35 -12.76 2.32
N VAL A 47 -5.44 -13.38 2.76
CA VAL A 47 -6.27 -12.83 3.82
C VAL A 47 -5.80 -13.42 5.15
N VAL A 48 -5.50 -12.54 6.10
CA VAL A 48 -5.05 -12.87 7.46
C VAL A 48 -5.97 -12.21 8.48
N SER A 49 -5.86 -12.54 9.76
CA SER A 49 -6.59 -11.79 10.78
C SER A 49 -6.03 -10.37 10.92
N ALA A 50 -6.86 -9.41 11.32
CA ALA A 50 -6.42 -8.04 11.60
C ALA A 50 -5.24 -7.98 12.60
N ASP A 51 -5.24 -8.84 13.62
CA ASP A 51 -4.13 -8.92 14.59
C ASP A 51 -2.83 -9.45 13.97
N ALA A 52 -2.92 -10.38 13.02
CA ALA A 52 -1.76 -10.88 12.28
C ALA A 52 -1.24 -9.83 11.31
N LEU A 53 -2.14 -9.13 10.61
CA LEU A 53 -1.78 -8.02 9.73
C LEU A 53 -1.07 -6.90 10.49
N GLN A 54 -1.60 -6.52 11.65
CA GLN A 54 -0.99 -5.51 12.51
C GLN A 54 0.40 -5.91 13.01
N GLN A 55 0.63 -7.21 13.25
CA GLN A 55 1.95 -7.73 13.60
C GLN A 55 2.92 -7.71 12.42
N LEU A 56 2.46 -8.09 11.22
CA LEU A 56 3.24 -8.00 10.00
C LEU A 56 3.71 -6.56 9.76
N PHE A 57 2.78 -5.60 9.82
CA PHE A 57 3.08 -4.16 9.68
C PHE A 57 4.13 -3.67 10.70
N ARG A 58 3.99 -4.05 11.97
CA ARG A 58 4.98 -3.66 12.99
C ARG A 58 6.36 -4.27 12.74
N SER A 59 6.41 -5.47 12.16
CA SER A 59 7.67 -6.14 11.85
C SER A 59 8.38 -5.56 10.62
N SER A 60 7.62 -5.07 9.63
CA SER A 60 8.18 -4.34 8.48
C SER A 60 8.69 -2.95 8.87
N GLU A 61 8.03 -2.28 9.83
CA GLU A 61 8.37 -0.94 10.34
C GLU A 61 9.41 -0.94 11.47
N THR A 62 10.28 -1.96 11.55
CA THR A 62 11.28 -2.11 12.63
C THR A 62 12.30 -0.96 12.74
N HIS A 63 12.27 0.01 11.80
CA HIS A 63 13.06 1.24 11.86
C HIS A 63 12.29 2.53 12.21
N VAL A 64 10.96 2.53 12.24
CA VAL A 64 10.15 3.75 12.49
C VAL A 64 9.67 3.85 13.94
N SER A 65 9.75 2.78 14.74
CA SER A 65 9.25 2.74 16.12
C SER A 65 10.34 2.77 17.19
N ALA A 66 11.21 3.78 17.17
CA ALA A 66 12.08 4.13 18.30
C ALA A 66 11.47 5.19 19.24
N LYS A 67 10.21 5.59 19.04
CA LYS A 67 9.43 6.35 20.01
C LYS A 67 8.10 5.66 20.28
N GLN A 68 8.07 4.94 21.40
CA GLN A 68 6.86 4.54 22.10
C GLN A 68 6.10 5.80 22.54
N ASP A 69 5.22 6.32 21.70
CA ASP A 69 4.03 7.01 22.21
C ASP A 69 2.90 5.97 22.22
N ASP A 70 2.15 5.89 23.32
CA ASP A 70 1.08 4.91 23.62
C ASP A 70 -0.10 4.92 22.60
N ASN A 71 0.02 5.66 21.51
CA ASN A 71 -0.89 5.58 20.38
C ASN A 71 -0.47 4.38 19.54
N SER A 72 -1.13 3.23 19.75
CA SER A 72 -1.03 2.10 18.82
C SER A 72 -1.19 2.66 17.39
N PRO A 73 -0.32 2.28 16.43
CA PRO A 73 -0.52 2.68 15.04
C PRO A 73 -1.96 2.36 14.66
N ALA A 74 -2.57 3.27 13.88
CA ALA A 74 -3.91 3.08 13.36
C ALA A 74 -4.00 1.67 12.77
N ARG A 75 -5.12 0.97 13.02
CA ARG A 75 -5.31 -0.38 12.50
C ARG A 75 -5.16 -0.35 10.97
N VAL A 76 -4.25 -1.16 10.48
CA VAL A 76 -3.98 -1.30 9.05
C VAL A 76 -4.88 -2.40 8.49
N SER A 77 -5.53 -2.15 7.35
CA SER A 77 -6.45 -3.09 6.69
C SER A 77 -5.82 -3.83 5.51
N ALA A 78 -4.68 -3.34 4.99
CA ALA A 78 -3.91 -3.99 3.95
C ALA A 78 -2.40 -3.75 4.12
N LEU A 79 -1.56 -4.57 3.50
CA LEU A 79 -0.11 -4.38 3.46
C LEU A 79 0.48 -5.08 2.24
N TYR A 80 1.23 -4.35 1.42
CA TYR A 80 2.08 -4.92 0.38
C TYR A 80 3.47 -5.27 0.93
N ASP A 81 3.82 -6.54 0.86
CA ASP A 81 5.18 -7.04 1.07
C ASP A 81 5.88 -7.25 -0.26
N ARG A 82 6.79 -6.32 -0.58
CA ARG A 82 7.63 -6.37 -1.78
C ARG A 82 8.54 -7.60 -1.87
N PHE A 83 9.06 -8.09 -0.75
CA PHE A 83 10.04 -9.18 -0.76
C PHE A 83 9.35 -10.51 -1.11
N ALA A 84 8.11 -10.67 -0.66
CA ALA A 84 7.27 -11.82 -0.98
C ALA A 84 6.39 -11.61 -2.23
N ASN A 85 6.40 -10.41 -2.84
CA ASN A 85 5.44 -9.95 -3.85
C ASN A 85 4.00 -10.33 -3.48
N ARG A 86 3.54 -9.86 -2.31
CA ARG A 86 2.28 -10.29 -1.71
C ARG A 86 1.53 -9.16 -1.04
N ILE A 87 0.24 -9.09 -1.29
CA ILE A 87 -0.69 -8.22 -0.57
C ILE A 87 -1.38 -9.04 0.53
N PHE A 88 -1.30 -8.55 1.75
CA PHE A 88 -2.04 -9.06 2.90
C PHE A 88 -3.27 -8.18 3.15
N LEU A 89 -4.40 -8.80 3.44
CA LEU A 89 -5.67 -8.13 3.76
C LEU A 89 -6.25 -8.68 5.06
N ASP A 90 -6.94 -7.85 5.84
CA ASP A 90 -7.65 -8.31 7.05
C ASP A 90 -9.09 -8.79 6.79
N ASP A 91 -9.65 -8.44 5.63
CA ASP A 91 -10.98 -8.85 5.17
C ASP A 91 -10.96 -9.28 3.70
N MET A 92 -11.62 -10.41 3.44
CA MET A 92 -11.98 -10.93 2.12
C MET A 92 -12.76 -9.92 1.27
N ASN A 93 -13.58 -9.07 1.88
CA ASN A 93 -14.32 -8.03 1.17
C ASN A 93 -13.43 -6.87 0.70
N ALA A 94 -12.22 -6.73 1.26
CA ALA A 94 -11.27 -5.68 0.87
C ALA A 94 -10.58 -5.97 -0.48
N VAL A 95 -10.74 -7.18 -1.02
CA VAL A 95 -10.09 -7.62 -2.28
C VAL A 95 -10.46 -6.77 -3.50
N ALA A 96 -11.62 -6.12 -3.49
CA ALA A 96 -12.05 -5.20 -4.54
C ALA A 96 -12.37 -3.80 -3.97
N GLY A 97 -11.66 -3.44 -2.89
CA GLY A 97 -11.88 -2.21 -2.15
C GLY A 97 -10.69 -1.25 -2.24
N PRO A 98 -10.84 -0.06 -1.62
CA PRO A 98 -9.81 0.99 -1.67
C PRO A 98 -8.47 0.52 -1.09
N ALA A 99 -8.48 -0.37 -0.09
CA ALA A 99 -7.26 -0.90 0.51
C ALA A 99 -6.44 -1.77 -0.47
N MET A 100 -7.09 -2.61 -1.30
CA MET A 100 -6.39 -3.36 -2.35
C MET A 100 -5.76 -2.40 -3.37
N LEU A 101 -6.50 -1.38 -3.78
CA LEU A 101 -6.01 -0.40 -4.74
C LEU A 101 -4.81 0.39 -4.19
N HIS A 102 -4.84 0.78 -2.92
CA HIS A 102 -3.71 1.44 -2.23
C HIS A 102 -2.44 0.58 -2.30
N GLU A 103 -2.55 -0.69 -1.92
CA GLU A 103 -1.41 -1.62 -1.97
C GLU A 103 -0.93 -1.91 -3.40
N LEU A 104 -1.81 -1.87 -4.39
CA LEU A 104 -1.41 -1.97 -5.80
C LEU A 104 -0.64 -0.74 -6.28
N VAL A 105 -0.88 0.45 -5.71
CA VAL A 105 -0.03 1.61 -5.97
C VAL A 105 1.38 1.34 -5.45
N HIS A 106 1.54 0.80 -4.23
CA HIS A 106 2.84 0.41 -3.70
C HIS A 106 3.53 -0.67 -4.54
N TYR A 107 2.78 -1.66 -5.02
CA TYR A 107 3.31 -2.64 -6.00
C TYR A 107 3.87 -1.95 -7.24
N LEU A 108 3.12 -1.01 -7.85
CA LEU A 108 3.57 -0.30 -9.03
C LEU A 108 4.75 0.62 -8.72
N GLN A 109 4.77 1.31 -7.58
CA GLN A 109 5.92 2.12 -7.15
C GLN A 109 7.19 1.26 -7.04
N ALA A 110 7.09 0.05 -6.48
CA ALA A 110 8.21 -0.87 -6.36
C ALA A 110 8.77 -1.30 -7.73
N ILE A 111 7.92 -1.64 -8.70
CA ILE A 111 8.39 -2.07 -10.04
C ILE A 111 8.80 -0.90 -10.95
N ASN A 112 8.46 0.33 -10.60
CA ASN A 112 8.89 1.56 -11.29
C ASN A 112 10.12 2.20 -10.62
N ASP A 113 10.81 1.47 -9.73
CA ASP A 113 12.01 1.93 -9.01
C ASP A 113 11.79 3.24 -8.23
N LYS A 114 10.56 3.51 -7.77
CA LYS A 114 10.24 4.72 -6.99
C LYS A 114 10.55 4.59 -5.50
N GLU A 115 11.10 3.46 -5.05
CA GLU A 115 11.46 3.26 -3.65
C GLU A 115 12.91 3.68 -3.37
N ASP A 116 13.10 4.64 -2.47
CA ASP A 116 14.42 4.93 -1.88
C ASP A 116 14.32 4.85 -0.34
N MET A 117 15.45 4.51 0.30
CA MET A 117 15.55 4.15 1.72
C MET A 117 15.33 5.31 2.71
N PHE A 118 14.96 6.49 2.23
CA PHE A 118 14.79 7.66 3.07
C PHE A 118 13.34 7.75 3.59
N VAL A 119 13.21 7.95 4.89
CA VAL A 119 11.90 8.09 5.58
C VAL A 119 11.02 9.17 4.93
N SER A 120 11.61 10.24 4.38
CA SER A 120 10.88 11.27 3.65
C SER A 120 10.30 10.79 2.31
N HIS A 121 10.98 9.88 1.61
CA HIS A 121 10.44 9.26 0.40
C HIS A 121 9.30 8.28 0.71
N ILE A 122 9.38 7.53 1.82
CA ILE A 122 8.26 6.66 2.26
C ILE A 122 6.98 7.49 2.42
N VAL A 123 7.07 8.67 3.04
CA VAL A 123 5.90 9.56 3.20
C VAL A 123 5.38 10.09 1.85
N CYS A 124 6.25 10.37 0.88
CA CYS A 124 5.84 10.75 -0.47
C CYS A 124 5.12 9.61 -1.21
N LEU A 125 5.58 8.36 -1.04
CA LEU A 125 4.99 7.19 -1.67
C LEU A 125 3.59 6.89 -1.10
N GLU A 126 3.42 7.02 0.22
CA GLU A 126 2.11 6.97 0.88
C GLU A 126 1.19 8.08 0.40
N ALA A 127 1.69 9.30 0.22
CA ALA A 127 0.90 10.42 -0.28
C ALA A 127 0.36 10.15 -1.71
N GLU A 128 1.21 9.66 -2.62
CA GLU A 128 0.82 9.27 -3.98
C GLU A 128 -0.24 8.15 -3.95
N ALA A 129 -0.06 7.13 -3.10
CA ALA A 129 -1.03 6.04 -2.95
C ALA A 129 -2.40 6.53 -2.46
N TYR A 130 -2.43 7.40 -1.45
CA TYR A 130 -3.69 7.98 -0.97
C TYR A 130 -4.36 8.94 -1.96
N ASP A 131 -3.58 9.65 -2.78
CA ASP A 131 -4.13 10.53 -3.81
C ASP A 131 -4.85 9.72 -4.89
N VAL A 132 -4.20 8.69 -5.43
CA VAL A 132 -4.83 7.77 -6.40
C VAL A 132 -6.04 7.06 -5.78
N GLN A 133 -5.95 6.64 -4.51
CA GLN A 133 -7.08 6.05 -3.80
C GLN A 133 -8.26 7.03 -3.69
N ALA A 134 -8.01 8.29 -3.37
CA ALA A 134 -9.07 9.30 -3.24
C ALA A 134 -9.77 9.59 -4.58
N ILE A 135 -9.03 9.59 -5.70
CA ILE A 135 -9.61 9.69 -7.05
C ILE A 135 -10.52 8.48 -7.30
N TRP A 136 -10.02 7.26 -7.08
CA TRP A 136 -10.79 6.04 -7.28
C TRP A 136 -12.08 6.00 -6.45
N GLN A 137 -11.99 6.35 -5.16
CA GLN A 137 -13.16 6.39 -4.27
C GLN A 137 -14.17 7.45 -4.70
N THR A 138 -13.71 8.54 -5.32
CA THR A 138 -14.59 9.56 -5.87
C THR A 138 -15.33 9.06 -7.10
N GLU A 139 -14.63 8.41 -8.03
CA GLU A 139 -15.24 7.86 -9.27
C GLU A 139 -16.19 6.68 -9.01
N ASN A 140 -15.96 5.92 -7.95
CA ASN A 140 -16.80 4.78 -7.56
C ASN A 140 -17.88 5.14 -6.52
N GLU A 141 -18.11 6.43 -6.26
CA GLU A 141 -19.13 6.94 -5.33
C GLU A 141 -19.03 6.33 -3.90
N ILE A 142 -17.81 6.03 -3.46
CA ILE A 142 -17.54 5.43 -2.15
C ILE A 142 -17.65 6.50 -1.05
N ASP A 143 -18.31 6.13 0.06
CA ASP A 143 -18.67 7.00 1.18
C ASP A 143 -17.47 7.80 1.73
N LEU A 144 -17.71 9.08 2.01
CA LEU A 144 -16.76 10.03 2.60
C LEU A 144 -16.18 9.52 3.93
N ALA A 145 -16.95 8.76 4.72
CA ALA A 145 -16.47 8.19 5.98
C ALA A 145 -15.35 7.13 5.78
N SER A 146 -15.23 6.58 4.58
CA SER A 146 -14.19 5.60 4.20
C SER A 146 -13.05 6.20 3.38
N ARG A 147 -13.12 7.50 3.07
CA ARG A 147 -12.03 8.21 2.39
C ARG A 147 -10.90 8.52 3.38
N PRO A 148 -9.65 8.60 2.92
CA PRO A 148 -8.56 9.17 3.70
C PRO A 148 -8.99 10.54 4.22
N GLN A 149 -8.73 10.82 5.49
CA GLN A 149 -9.04 12.14 6.02
C GLN A 149 -8.21 13.19 5.26
N TYR A 150 -8.86 14.20 4.70
CA TYR A 150 -8.18 15.23 3.91
C TYR A 150 -6.98 15.84 4.66
N GLY A 151 -7.13 16.10 5.97
CA GLY A 151 -6.04 16.59 6.83
C GLY A 151 -4.84 15.64 6.93
N PHE A 152 -5.08 14.33 6.89
CA PHE A 152 -4.02 13.31 6.88
C PHE A 152 -3.28 13.30 5.54
N VAL A 153 -3.99 13.31 4.42
CA VAL A 153 -3.38 13.38 3.08
C VAL A 153 -2.56 14.67 2.90
N THR A 154 -3.10 15.83 3.31
CA THR A 154 -2.35 17.10 3.26
C THR A 154 -1.13 17.11 4.17
N THR A 155 -1.16 16.36 5.29
CA THR A 155 0.00 16.22 6.17
C THR A 155 1.09 15.40 5.49
N LEU A 156 0.73 14.31 4.82
CA LEU A 156 1.69 13.49 4.06
C LEU A 156 2.33 14.31 2.93
N PHE A 157 1.54 15.04 2.15
CA PHE A 157 2.07 15.93 1.11
C PHE A 157 2.90 17.09 1.68
N GLY A 158 2.51 17.64 2.82
CA GLY A 158 3.30 18.67 3.52
C GLY A 158 4.67 18.15 3.91
N ILE A 159 4.74 16.98 4.57
CA ILE A 159 6.00 16.33 4.95
C ILE A 159 6.83 15.94 3.72
N CYS A 160 6.17 15.48 2.64
CA CYS A 160 6.83 15.18 1.38
C CYS A 160 7.46 16.43 0.72
N ASN A 161 6.74 17.55 0.71
CA ASN A 161 7.23 18.81 0.12
C ASN A 161 8.24 19.55 1.01
N ASP A 162 8.13 19.41 2.34
CA ASP A 162 9.06 19.97 3.32
C ASP A 162 10.30 19.10 3.55
N ALA A 163 10.37 17.92 2.92
CA ALA A 163 11.59 17.14 2.85
C ALA A 163 12.63 17.92 2.03
N ASP A 164 13.36 18.80 2.70
CA ASP A 164 14.38 19.64 2.11
C ASP A 164 15.49 18.77 1.49
N PHE A 165 15.47 18.64 0.16
CA PHE A 165 16.49 17.96 -0.64
C PHE A 165 17.75 18.81 -0.86
N SER A 166 17.89 19.96 -0.17
CA SER A 166 19.07 20.83 -0.29
C SER A 166 20.41 20.14 0.01
N TRP A 167 20.39 18.99 0.71
CA TRP A 167 21.58 18.17 0.95
C TRP A 167 21.93 17.21 -0.21
N MET A 168 21.02 16.93 -1.14
CA MET A 168 21.32 16.15 -2.35
C MET A 168 22.10 16.97 -3.40
N ASP A 169 21.90 18.30 -3.45
CA ASP A 169 22.73 19.19 -4.27
C ASP A 169 24.20 19.25 -3.81
N GLY A 170 24.49 18.91 -2.55
CA GLY A 170 25.86 18.86 -2.01
C GLY A 170 26.60 17.53 -2.22
N ALA A 171 25.88 16.43 -2.41
CA ALA A 171 26.47 15.09 -2.57
C ALA A 171 26.70 14.70 -4.04
N TYR A 172 25.97 15.30 -4.98
CA TYR A 172 26.09 15.02 -6.42
C TYR A 172 26.18 16.27 -7.32
N GLY A 173 26.39 17.47 -6.74
CA GLY A 173 26.60 18.71 -7.47
C GLY A 173 28.06 19.05 -7.77
N ARG A 174 28.51 18.70 -8.99
CA ARG A 174 29.75 19.08 -9.73
C ARG A 174 31.11 18.63 -9.23
#